data_AF-A0A953T4S4-F1
#
_entry.id   AF-A0A953T4S4-F1
#
_cell.length_a   1.000
_cell.length_b   1.000
_cell.length_c   1.000
_cell.angle_alpha   90.00
_cell.angle_beta   90.00
_cell.angle_gamma   90.00
#
_symmetry.space_group_name_H-M   'P 1'
#
loop_
_entity.id
_entity.type
_entity.pdbx_description
1 polymer ?
#
loop_
_entity_poly.entity_id
_entity_poly.type
_entity_poly.pdbx_seq_one_letter_code
_entity_poly.pdbx_strand_id
1 'polypeptide(L)'
;MIAVKKRLRAVLTLCLACLAAPVAAQPGNATPNPATTDKTTAASAPDREGRIPNAKISQNLAQRRIGLVCSIFAGKFDWWTLTLRIKQYSTMGLTENCDEQHYDSLTLASMEAQLRAVQQPLFVVRGGAHRYLMDVNLATLPNPFVRIGELMFSAVGEVRIGLVDLIRAENYIPDNLIASNYRPFTMHGNIQYIWNIGKPIHRLVAPNGDRYIMYGYTTRVIKQLTQANLAEMGPLLNKPEGWKYESFLLDKTLTIKTTPSNRFKVDFLFDDANNLYIKHDD
;
A
#
# COMPACT_ATOMS: atom_id res chain seq x y z
N MET A 1 -1.24 13.02 19.19
CA MET A 1 0.04 12.52 19.77
C MET A 1 0.09 12.26 21.30
N ILE A 2 -0.69 12.95 22.17
CA ILE A 2 -0.58 12.85 23.65
C ILE A 2 -0.77 11.41 24.20
N ALA A 3 -1.75 10.66 23.67
CA ALA A 3 -2.03 9.28 24.11
C ALA A 3 -0.87 8.29 23.87
N VAL A 4 -0.13 8.46 22.77
CA VAL A 4 1.03 7.62 22.43
C VAL A 4 2.18 7.89 23.40
N LYS A 5 2.51 9.16 23.66
CA LYS A 5 3.53 9.55 24.66
C LYS A 5 3.17 9.06 26.08
N LYS A 6 1.89 9.07 26.47
CA LYS A 6 1.42 8.54 27.77
C LYS A 6 1.63 7.02 27.88
N ARG A 7 1.30 6.23 26.85
CA ARG A 7 1.45 4.77 26.89
C ARG A 7 2.92 4.31 26.81
N LEU A 8 3.78 5.02 26.08
CA LEU A 8 5.21 4.68 26.00
C LEU A 8 5.93 4.86 27.35
N ARG A 9 5.60 5.90 28.12
CA ARG A 9 6.15 6.11 29.47
C ARG A 9 5.75 5.03 30.47
N ALA A 10 4.51 4.53 30.40
CA ALA A 10 4.03 3.50 31.32
C ALA A 10 4.80 2.17 31.19
N VAL A 11 5.16 1.77 29.96
CA VAL A 11 5.94 0.54 29.71
C VAL A 11 7.36 0.65 30.27
N LEU A 12 8.01 1.81 30.14
CA LEU A 12 9.37 2.02 30.63
C LEU A 12 9.50 1.98 32.16
N THR A 13 8.41 2.14 32.90
CA THR A 13 8.41 2.12 34.38
C THR A 13 8.19 0.72 34.95
N LEU A 14 7.76 -0.26 34.14
CA LEU A 14 7.43 -1.62 34.60
C LEU A 14 8.60 -2.61 34.52
N CYS A 15 9.69 -2.26 33.86
CA CYS A 15 10.86 -3.13 33.68
C CYS A 15 11.76 -3.31 34.92
N LEU A 16 11.42 -2.73 36.08
CA LEU A 16 12.23 -2.85 37.30
C LEU A 16 11.65 -3.79 38.38
N ALA A 17 10.52 -4.46 38.12
CA ALA A 17 9.82 -5.28 39.12
C ALA A 17 9.30 -6.61 38.55
N CYS A 18 10.22 -7.49 38.10
CA CYS A 18 9.95 -8.92 37.89
C CYS A 18 11.27 -9.72 37.85
N LEU A 19 11.89 -9.90 39.01
CA LEU A 19 12.94 -10.89 39.25
C LEU A 19 12.49 -11.83 40.38
N ALA A 20 12.86 -13.10 40.26
CA ALA A 20 12.65 -14.22 41.20
C ALA A 20 11.22 -14.80 41.34
N ALA A 21 10.95 -15.90 40.62
CA ALA A 21 10.45 -17.17 41.17
C ALA A 21 10.68 -18.32 40.14
N PRO A 22 10.85 -19.60 40.55
CA PRO A 22 11.54 -20.61 39.74
C PRO A 22 10.64 -21.59 38.95
N VAL A 23 11.31 -22.36 38.09
CA VAL A 23 10.80 -23.46 37.26
C VAL A 23 10.44 -24.71 38.10
N ALA A 24 9.37 -25.42 37.70
CA ALA A 24 9.11 -26.81 38.06
C ALA A 24 8.61 -27.59 36.82
N ALA A 25 8.93 -28.90 36.70
CA ALA A 25 8.75 -29.66 35.47
C ALA A 25 8.37 -31.15 35.66
N GLN A 26 7.65 -31.71 34.67
CA GLN A 26 7.42 -33.16 34.36
C GLN A 26 6.64 -34.02 35.38
N PRO A 27 6.18 -35.27 35.07
CA PRO A 27 6.12 -36.05 33.79
C PRO A 27 4.66 -36.37 33.34
N GLY A 28 4.30 -37.23 32.36
CA GLY A 28 5.04 -37.90 31.26
C GLY A 28 4.36 -39.20 30.71
N ASN A 29 4.56 -39.49 29.41
CA ASN A 29 4.43 -40.78 28.66
C ASN A 29 3.10 -41.46 28.23
N ALA A 30 3.16 -41.95 26.97
CA ALA A 30 2.66 -43.23 26.40
C ALA A 30 1.31 -43.34 25.64
N THR A 31 1.44 -43.56 24.32
CA THR A 31 0.48 -44.22 23.40
C THR A 31 0.57 -45.76 23.47
N PRO A 32 -0.42 -46.49 22.93
CA PRO A 32 -0.17 -47.20 21.66
C PRO A 32 -1.33 -47.16 20.64
N ASN A 33 -1.01 -47.52 19.40
CA ASN A 33 -1.89 -47.67 18.23
C ASN A 33 -2.06 -49.20 17.94
N PRO A 34 -3.04 -49.67 17.12
CA PRO A 34 -2.74 -49.77 15.69
C PRO A 34 -3.92 -49.69 14.68
N ALA A 35 -3.55 -49.16 13.51
CA ALA A 35 -4.00 -49.40 12.13
C ALA A 35 -5.21 -50.32 11.79
N THR A 36 -6.01 -49.82 10.83
CA THR A 36 -6.41 -50.60 9.64
C THR A 36 -6.32 -49.74 8.38
N THR A 37 -5.76 -50.32 7.31
CA THR A 37 -5.67 -49.77 5.95
C THR A 37 -6.91 -50.06 5.13
N ASP A 38 -7.21 -49.22 4.13
CA ASP A 38 -7.50 -49.77 2.80
C ASP A 38 -7.05 -48.83 1.66
N LYS A 39 -6.86 -49.40 0.45
CA LYS A 39 -6.17 -48.79 -0.71
C LYS A 39 -7.02 -48.79 -1.98
N THR A 40 -6.59 -47.99 -2.96
CA THR A 40 -6.89 -48.10 -4.42
C THR A 40 -8.33 -47.68 -4.81
N THR A 41 -8.62 -47.14 -6.01
CA THR A 41 -7.90 -47.08 -7.30
C THR A 41 -8.22 -45.79 -8.08
N ALA A 42 -7.36 -45.40 -9.03
CA ALA A 42 -7.59 -44.26 -9.95
C ALA A 42 -7.66 -44.70 -11.42
N ALA A 43 -8.62 -44.16 -12.18
CA ALA A 43 -8.74 -44.04 -13.65
C ALA A 43 -10.13 -43.43 -13.96
N SER A 44 -10.41 -42.71 -15.04
CA SER A 44 -9.61 -41.99 -16.05
C SER A 44 -10.55 -40.97 -16.74
N ALA A 45 -10.00 -39.91 -17.37
CA ALA A 45 -10.82 -38.83 -17.97
C ALA A 45 -11.37 -39.18 -19.37
N PRO A 46 -12.39 -38.44 -19.84
CA PRO A 46 -12.49 -37.99 -21.23
C PRO A 46 -12.09 -36.50 -21.36
N ASP A 47 -11.81 -36.09 -22.59
CA ASP A 47 -10.97 -34.94 -22.96
C ASP A 47 -11.74 -33.87 -23.78
N ARG A 48 -11.25 -32.63 -23.81
CA ARG A 48 -11.66 -31.46 -24.66
C ARG A 48 -13.04 -30.84 -24.35
N GLU A 49 -13.17 -29.52 -24.20
CA GLU A 49 -12.93 -28.46 -25.19
C GLU A 49 -12.59 -27.12 -24.49
N GLY A 50 -12.02 -26.12 -25.18
CA GLY A 50 -12.03 -24.73 -24.69
C GLY A 50 -10.80 -24.22 -23.90
N ARG A 51 -9.57 -24.49 -24.35
CA ARG A 51 -8.37 -23.78 -23.85
C ARG A 51 -8.37 -22.31 -24.33
N ILE A 52 -8.98 -21.41 -23.57
CA ILE A 52 -8.86 -19.95 -23.79
C ILE A 52 -7.36 -19.57 -23.66
N PRO A 53 -6.76 -18.86 -24.63
CA PRO A 53 -5.34 -18.54 -24.57
C PRO A 53 -5.03 -17.57 -23.41
N ASN A 54 -4.07 -17.98 -22.58
CA ASN A 54 -3.69 -17.36 -21.30
C ASN A 54 -3.45 -15.82 -21.35
N ALA A 55 -3.08 -15.29 -22.51
CA ALA A 55 -2.87 -13.85 -22.73
C ALA A 55 -4.12 -13.00 -22.45
N LYS A 56 -5.32 -13.45 -22.87
CA LYS A 56 -6.56 -12.66 -22.71
C LYS A 56 -7.02 -12.55 -21.25
N ILE A 57 -6.74 -13.57 -20.43
CA ILE A 57 -7.12 -13.60 -19.01
C ILE A 57 -6.24 -12.63 -18.19
N SER A 58 -4.93 -12.60 -18.48
CA SER A 58 -3.99 -11.69 -17.80
C SER A 58 -4.28 -10.21 -18.11
N GLN A 59 -4.57 -9.87 -19.38
CA GLN A 59 -4.92 -8.50 -19.78
C GLN A 59 -6.20 -8.00 -19.09
N ASN A 60 -7.23 -8.85 -18.97
CA ASN A 60 -8.49 -8.48 -18.32
C ASN A 60 -8.28 -8.14 -16.82
N LEU A 61 -7.50 -8.95 -16.09
CA LEU A 61 -7.19 -8.67 -14.68
C LEU A 61 -6.35 -7.39 -14.48
N ALA A 62 -5.47 -7.06 -15.43
CA ALA A 62 -4.67 -5.83 -15.39
C ALA A 62 -5.54 -4.58 -15.63
N GLN A 63 -6.47 -4.64 -16.60
CA GLN A 63 -7.39 -3.55 -16.90
C GLN A 63 -8.38 -3.26 -15.76
N ARG A 64 -8.67 -4.24 -14.91
CA ARG A 64 -9.51 -4.07 -13.70
C ARG A 64 -8.78 -3.37 -12.53
N ARG A 65 -7.54 -2.92 -12.72
CA ARG A 65 -6.68 -2.32 -11.67
C ARG A 65 -6.26 -0.88 -11.94
N ILE A 66 -6.87 -0.21 -12.93
CA ILE A 66 -6.54 1.16 -13.37
C ILE A 66 -7.67 2.19 -13.17
N GLY A 67 -8.77 1.81 -12.51
CA GLY A 67 -9.92 2.68 -12.27
C GLY A 67 -9.76 3.64 -11.07
N LEU A 68 -10.89 4.05 -10.48
CA LEU A 68 -10.92 4.77 -9.21
C LEU A 68 -10.63 3.80 -8.06
N VAL A 69 -9.57 4.05 -7.30
CA VAL A 69 -9.08 3.17 -6.24
C VAL A 69 -9.13 3.88 -4.90
N CYS A 70 -9.74 3.26 -3.89
CA CYS A 70 -9.67 3.75 -2.51
C CYS A 70 -8.52 3.09 -1.75
N SER A 71 -7.88 3.84 -0.85
CA SER A 71 -6.75 3.35 -0.06
C SER A 71 -6.83 3.71 1.43
N ILE A 72 -6.36 2.83 2.31
CA ILE A 72 -6.31 3.04 3.77
C ILE A 72 -4.92 2.66 4.26
N PHE A 73 -4.29 3.50 5.06
CA PHE A 73 -2.99 3.20 5.68
C PHE A 73 -3.20 2.84 7.14
N ALA A 74 -2.53 1.79 7.62
CA ALA A 74 -2.68 1.32 8.99
C ALA A 74 -1.32 0.96 9.59
N GLY A 75 -0.97 1.63 10.68
CA GLY A 75 0.32 1.51 11.35
C GLY A 75 0.30 0.50 12.50
N LYS A 76 1.31 -0.35 12.61
CA LYS A 76 1.60 -1.20 13.76
C LYS A 76 3.08 -1.12 14.10
N PHE A 77 3.41 -0.97 15.38
CA PHE A 77 4.79 -1.08 15.83
C PHE A 77 5.14 -2.55 16.10
N ASP A 78 6.23 -3.00 15.49
CA ASP A 78 6.85 -4.30 15.72
C ASP A 78 7.95 -4.11 16.78
N TRP A 79 7.69 -4.59 17.98
CA TRP A 79 8.59 -4.44 19.14
C TRP A 79 9.85 -5.30 19.06
N TRP A 80 9.84 -6.38 18.27
CA TRP A 80 11.02 -7.23 18.08
C TRP A 80 12.01 -6.58 17.11
N THR A 81 11.51 -6.03 16.01
CA THR A 81 12.35 -5.35 15.00
C THR A 81 12.48 -3.84 15.24
N LEU A 82 11.92 -3.32 16.34
CA LEU A 82 11.84 -1.89 16.68
C LEU A 82 11.43 -1.04 15.47
N THR A 83 10.42 -1.48 14.72
CA THR A 83 10.04 -0.90 13.42
C THR A 83 8.56 -0.55 13.39
N LEU A 84 8.22 0.69 13.00
CA LEU A 84 6.86 1.03 12.61
C LEU A 84 6.60 0.51 11.20
N ARG A 85 5.62 -0.38 11.08
CA ARG A 85 5.17 -0.98 9.82
C ARG A 85 3.82 -0.38 9.47
N ILE A 86 3.71 0.27 8.32
CA ILE A 86 2.47 0.91 7.86
C ILE A 86 2.01 0.20 6.59
N LYS A 87 0.96 -0.60 6.71
CA LYS A 87 0.39 -1.33 5.57
C LYS A 87 -0.58 -0.44 4.81
N GLN A 88 -0.46 -0.42 3.50
CA GLN A 88 -1.47 0.15 2.60
C GLN A 88 -2.46 -0.94 2.21
N TYR A 89 -3.73 -0.70 2.50
CA TYR A 89 -4.89 -1.46 2.06
C TYR A 89 -5.52 -0.72 0.88
N SER A 90 -5.98 -1.45 -0.15
CA SER A 90 -6.51 -0.85 -1.38
C SER A 90 -7.62 -1.69 -2.02
N THR A 91 -8.61 -1.02 -2.65
CA THR A 91 -9.67 -1.66 -3.46
C THR A 91 -9.20 -2.11 -4.85
N MET A 92 -7.95 -1.78 -5.23
CA MET A 92 -7.33 -2.06 -6.52
C MET A 92 -7.56 -3.52 -6.96
N GLY A 93 -8.26 -3.72 -8.09
CA GLY A 93 -8.51 -5.04 -8.67
C GLY A 93 -9.48 -5.94 -7.90
N LEU A 94 -10.13 -5.43 -6.85
CA LEU A 94 -11.25 -6.08 -6.16
C LEU A 94 -12.60 -5.55 -6.67
N THR A 95 -12.65 -4.27 -7.01
CA THR A 95 -13.72 -3.63 -7.79
C THR A 95 -13.12 -2.86 -8.97
N GLU A 96 -13.92 -2.56 -9.98
CA GLU A 96 -13.49 -1.75 -11.13
C GLU A 96 -13.30 -0.29 -10.75
N ASN A 97 -14.24 0.24 -9.98
CA ASN A 97 -14.16 1.54 -9.31
C ASN A 97 -14.55 1.37 -7.84
N CYS A 98 -13.94 2.15 -6.96
CA CYS A 98 -14.37 2.31 -5.58
C CYS A 98 -15.66 3.15 -5.52
N ASP A 99 -16.57 2.79 -4.61
CA ASP A 99 -17.62 3.70 -4.17
C ASP A 99 -17.01 4.76 -3.24
N GLU A 100 -16.74 5.94 -3.80
CA GLU A 100 -16.16 7.09 -3.08
C GLU A 100 -17.12 7.65 -2.03
N GLN A 101 -18.43 7.61 -2.27
CA GLN A 101 -19.44 8.10 -1.33
C GLN A 101 -19.50 7.19 -0.09
N HIS A 102 -19.54 5.86 -0.29
CA HIS A 102 -19.45 4.92 0.81
C HIS A 102 -18.10 5.04 1.53
N TYR A 103 -17.00 5.15 0.78
CA TYR A 103 -15.65 5.28 1.35
C TYR A 103 -15.49 6.51 2.26
N ASP A 104 -15.97 7.69 1.83
CA ASP A 104 -15.87 8.91 2.64
C ASP A 104 -16.84 8.90 3.84
N SER A 105 -17.93 8.12 3.79
CA SER A 105 -18.82 7.88 4.94
C SER A 105 -18.16 7.10 6.08
N LEU A 106 -17.13 6.30 5.78
CA LEU A 106 -16.40 5.51 6.78
C LEU A 106 -15.56 6.41 7.68
N THR A 107 -15.77 6.34 9.00
CA THR A 107 -14.96 7.06 9.99
C THR A 107 -13.63 6.35 10.25
N LEU A 108 -12.59 7.08 10.65
CA LEU A 108 -11.31 6.47 11.04
C LEU A 108 -11.47 5.45 12.19
N ALA A 109 -12.41 5.71 13.11
CA ALA A 109 -12.74 4.79 14.19
C ALA A 109 -13.38 3.48 13.69
N SER A 110 -14.27 3.52 12.70
CA SER A 110 -14.87 2.30 12.12
C SER A 110 -13.87 1.54 11.24
N MET A 111 -12.98 2.24 10.52
CA MET A 111 -11.86 1.62 9.80
C MET A 111 -10.89 0.91 10.77
N GLU A 112 -10.49 1.58 11.86
CA GLU A 112 -9.62 1.02 12.89
C GLU A 112 -10.26 -0.20 13.55
N ALA A 113 -11.53 -0.10 13.98
CA ALA A 113 -12.27 -1.18 14.62
C ALA A 113 -12.32 -2.46 13.76
N GLN A 114 -12.64 -2.33 12.46
CA GLN A 114 -12.70 -3.46 11.54
C GLN A 114 -11.31 -4.05 11.26
N LEU A 115 -10.26 -3.21 11.22
CA LEU A 115 -8.88 -3.66 11.07
C LEU A 115 -8.26 -4.26 12.36
N ARG A 116 -8.88 -4.09 13.54
CA ARG A 116 -8.38 -4.71 14.79
C ARG A 116 -8.31 -6.22 14.69
N ALA A 117 -9.30 -6.86 14.06
CA ALA A 117 -9.36 -8.32 13.91
C ALA A 117 -8.23 -8.91 13.05
N VAL A 118 -7.63 -8.10 12.17
CA VAL A 118 -6.66 -8.58 11.16
C VAL A 118 -5.22 -8.19 11.50
N GLN A 119 -4.99 -6.99 12.04
CA GLN A 119 -3.62 -6.53 12.32
C GLN A 119 -3.44 -5.89 13.70
N GLN A 120 -4.51 -5.48 14.38
CA GLN A 120 -4.43 -4.66 15.61
C GLN A 120 -3.58 -3.39 15.41
N PRO A 121 -4.03 -2.43 14.57
CA PRO A 121 -3.26 -1.23 14.28
C PRO A 121 -3.23 -0.28 15.50
N LEU A 122 -2.14 0.47 15.63
CA LEU A 122 -1.99 1.57 16.58
C LEU A 122 -2.67 2.86 16.08
N PHE A 123 -2.82 3.00 14.76
CA PHE A 123 -3.51 4.09 14.10
C PHE A 123 -3.97 3.68 12.70
N VAL A 124 -4.99 4.36 12.18
CA VAL A 124 -5.44 4.27 10.79
C VAL A 124 -5.54 5.67 10.19
N VAL A 125 -5.16 5.80 8.93
CA VAL A 125 -5.18 7.04 8.16
C VAL A 125 -5.91 6.79 6.83
N ARG A 126 -6.81 7.71 6.45
CA ARG A 126 -7.58 7.64 5.20
C ARG A 126 -6.69 8.05 4.02
N GLY A 127 -6.24 7.08 3.22
CA GLY A 127 -5.41 7.27 2.02
C GLY A 127 -6.04 8.19 0.98
N GLY A 128 -7.22 7.83 0.53
CA GLY A 128 -8.02 8.59 -0.44
C GLY A 128 -8.58 7.74 -1.56
N ALA A 129 -9.42 8.38 -2.36
CA ALA A 129 -9.90 7.87 -3.64
C ALA A 129 -9.08 8.53 -4.74
N HIS A 130 -8.44 7.70 -5.59
CA HIS A 130 -7.47 8.13 -6.59
C HIS A 130 -7.75 7.43 -7.91
N ARG A 131 -7.83 8.20 -9.00
CA ARG A 131 -7.96 7.68 -10.36
C ARG A 131 -6.58 7.40 -10.91
N TYR A 132 -6.30 6.15 -11.26
CA TYR A 132 -4.98 5.76 -11.73
C TYR A 132 -4.71 6.20 -13.18
N LEU A 133 -3.43 6.38 -13.50
CA LEU A 133 -2.95 6.96 -14.77
C LEU A 133 -2.03 6.03 -15.58
N MET A 134 -1.62 4.88 -15.03
CA MET A 134 -0.90 3.87 -15.82
C MET A 134 -1.89 3.13 -16.74
N ASP A 135 -1.46 2.79 -17.96
CA ASP A 135 -2.29 2.04 -18.90
C ASP A 135 -2.47 0.58 -18.47
N VAL A 136 -1.44 -0.01 -17.82
CA VAL A 136 -1.47 -1.39 -17.37
C VAL A 136 -0.91 -1.51 -15.96
N ASN A 137 -1.65 -2.19 -15.10
CA ASN A 137 -1.26 -2.47 -13.72
C ASN A 137 -1.14 -3.98 -13.45
N LEU A 138 0.08 -4.48 -13.53
CA LEU A 138 0.44 -5.88 -13.31
C LEU A 138 0.85 -6.17 -11.86
N ALA A 139 0.66 -5.23 -10.93
CA ALA A 139 0.95 -5.44 -9.51
C ALA A 139 0.23 -6.68 -8.96
N THR A 140 0.91 -7.45 -8.10
CA THR A 140 0.33 -8.68 -7.55
C THR A 140 -0.49 -8.36 -6.31
N LEU A 141 -1.77 -8.72 -6.33
CA LEU A 141 -2.66 -8.62 -5.16
C LEU A 141 -2.50 -9.88 -4.30
N PRO A 142 -2.09 -9.78 -3.03
CA PRO A 142 -2.17 -10.91 -2.12
C PRO A 142 -3.64 -11.17 -1.75
N ASN A 143 -4.01 -12.45 -1.77
CA ASN A 143 -5.18 -12.97 -1.07
C ASN A 143 -4.77 -13.26 0.40
N PRO A 144 -5.63 -13.06 1.41
CA PRO A 144 -7.04 -12.65 1.32
C PRO A 144 -7.25 -11.12 1.30
N PHE A 145 -8.48 -10.71 0.95
CA PHE A 145 -8.98 -9.36 1.18
C PHE A 145 -9.63 -9.23 2.58
N VAL A 146 -9.79 -8.00 3.04
CA VAL A 146 -10.57 -7.62 4.23
C VAL A 146 -11.76 -6.77 3.81
N ARG A 147 -12.90 -6.90 4.50
CA ARG A 147 -14.06 -6.03 4.28
C ARG A 147 -14.03 -4.88 5.31
N ILE A 148 -14.24 -3.65 4.84
CA ILE A 148 -14.33 -2.45 5.68
C ILE A 148 -15.54 -1.65 5.20
N GLY A 149 -16.62 -1.67 5.97
CA GLY A 149 -17.95 -1.30 5.49
C GLY A 149 -18.42 -2.30 4.45
N GLU A 150 -18.84 -1.82 3.28
CA GLU A 150 -19.20 -2.67 2.15
C GLU A 150 -18.03 -2.93 1.19
N LEU A 151 -16.97 -2.12 1.30
CA LEU A 151 -15.79 -2.16 0.43
C LEU A 151 -14.83 -3.31 0.80
N MET A 152 -14.21 -3.90 -0.21
CA MET A 152 -13.17 -4.92 -0.08
C MET A 152 -11.80 -4.31 -0.32
N PHE A 153 -10.83 -4.59 0.56
CA PHE A 153 -9.46 -4.10 0.47
C PHE A 153 -8.44 -5.24 0.59
N SER A 154 -7.43 -5.27 -0.27
CA SER A 154 -6.24 -6.12 -0.11
C SER A 154 -5.05 -5.28 0.35
N ALA A 155 -4.12 -5.87 1.10
CA ALA A 155 -2.87 -5.20 1.45
C ALA A 155 -1.94 -5.15 0.22
N VAL A 156 -1.63 -3.97 -0.31
CA VAL A 156 -0.88 -3.79 -1.56
C VAL A 156 0.59 -3.41 -1.37
N GLY A 157 0.94 -2.90 -0.19
CA GLY A 157 2.31 -2.53 0.16
C GLY A 157 2.49 -2.22 1.65
N GLU A 158 3.74 -2.02 2.06
CA GLU A 158 4.13 -1.75 3.44
C GLU A 158 5.30 -0.75 3.50
N VAL A 159 5.11 0.37 4.18
CA VAL A 159 6.19 1.28 4.57
C VAL A 159 6.81 0.76 5.88
N ARG A 160 8.15 0.84 6.01
CA ARG A 160 8.89 0.40 7.20
C ARG A 160 9.81 1.51 7.67
N ILE A 161 9.69 1.91 8.93
CA ILE A 161 10.45 3.01 9.52
C ILE A 161 11.05 2.51 10.85
N GLY A 162 12.38 2.46 10.95
CA GLY A 162 13.07 1.98 12.16
C GLY A 162 12.95 2.98 13.30
N LEU A 163 13.00 2.52 14.56
CA LEU A 163 12.88 3.38 15.74
C LEU A 163 13.95 4.49 15.78
N VAL A 164 15.16 4.20 15.31
CA VAL A 164 16.23 5.20 15.18
C VAL A 164 15.84 6.30 14.20
N ASP A 165 15.24 5.94 13.06
CA ASP A 165 14.75 6.90 12.07
C ASP A 165 13.57 7.68 12.65
N LEU A 166 12.65 7.05 13.40
CA LEU A 166 11.54 7.70 14.10
C LEU A 166 11.97 8.69 15.19
N ILE A 167 13.14 8.50 15.81
CA ILE A 167 13.69 9.39 16.84
C ILE A 167 14.48 10.54 16.20
N ARG A 168 15.25 10.27 15.14
CA ARG A 168 15.95 11.29 14.33
C ARG A 168 14.97 12.13 13.49
N ALA A 169 13.79 11.58 13.23
CA ALA A 169 12.67 12.24 12.60
C ALA A 169 12.04 13.31 13.49
N GLU A 170 12.63 14.50 13.53
CA GLU A 170 11.86 15.70 13.92
C GLU A 170 10.63 15.91 13.03
N ASN A 171 10.63 15.39 11.79
CA ASN A 171 9.61 15.72 10.79
C ASN A 171 9.12 14.57 9.87
N TYR A 172 9.30 13.28 10.23
CA TYR A 172 8.98 12.14 9.33
C TYR A 172 7.58 11.55 9.51
N ILE A 173 6.93 11.82 10.65
CA ILE A 173 5.50 11.57 10.85
C ILE A 173 4.84 12.91 11.18
N PRO A 174 4.27 13.61 10.19
CA PRO A 174 3.24 14.60 10.48
C PRO A 174 2.06 13.89 11.15
N ASP A 175 1.13 14.62 11.77
CA ASP A 175 -0.11 14.05 12.32
C ASP A 175 -0.97 13.31 11.26
N ASN A 176 -0.59 13.40 9.97
CA ASN A 176 -1.06 12.58 8.87
C ASN A 176 0.11 12.20 7.93
N LEU A 177 0.37 10.91 7.70
CA LEU A 177 1.43 10.41 6.78
C LEU A 177 1.24 10.92 5.34
N ILE A 178 0.00 11.23 4.95
CA ILE A 178 -0.40 11.71 3.61
C ILE A 178 -0.27 13.24 3.51
N ALA A 179 0.02 13.93 4.62
CA ALA A 179 0.36 15.35 4.63
C ALA A 179 1.88 15.61 4.49
N SER A 180 2.70 14.55 4.31
CA SER A 180 4.12 14.63 3.95
C SER A 180 4.31 15.02 2.48
N ASN A 181 3.71 16.14 2.08
CA ASN A 181 3.75 16.62 0.70
C ASN A 181 5.20 16.95 0.31
N TYR A 182 5.61 16.58 -0.91
CA TYR A 182 6.97 16.75 -1.42
C TYR A 182 8.08 16.06 -0.60
N ARG A 183 7.73 15.01 0.17
CA ARG A 183 8.68 14.18 0.92
C ARG A 183 8.56 12.72 0.50
N PRO A 184 9.55 12.18 -0.24
CA PRO A 184 9.54 10.79 -0.66
C PRO A 184 9.55 9.81 0.51
N PHE A 185 8.85 8.70 0.37
CA PHE A 185 8.86 7.59 1.32
C PHE A 185 8.95 6.25 0.59
N THR A 186 9.79 5.34 1.10
CA THR A 186 9.97 4.02 0.48
C THR A 186 8.85 3.07 0.88
N MET A 187 8.18 2.48 -0.11
CA MET A 187 7.22 1.40 0.10
C MET A 187 7.83 0.06 -0.36
N HIS A 188 7.53 -1.00 0.40
CA HIS A 188 7.76 -2.37 -0.02
C HIS A 188 6.47 -2.96 -0.64
N GLY A 189 6.54 -3.46 -1.87
CA GLY A 189 5.40 -4.08 -2.54
C GLY A 189 5.79 -4.71 -3.87
N ASN A 190 4.92 -5.56 -4.44
CA ASN A 190 5.14 -6.11 -5.78
C ASN A 190 4.31 -5.32 -6.81
N ILE A 191 4.89 -4.22 -7.30
CA ILE A 191 4.33 -3.36 -8.34
C ILE A 191 4.94 -3.66 -9.71
N GLN A 192 4.13 -3.46 -10.75
CA GLN A 192 4.55 -3.35 -12.13
C GLN A 192 3.54 -2.50 -12.87
N TYR A 193 3.90 -1.24 -13.14
CA TYR A 193 3.07 -0.25 -13.82
C TYR A 193 3.67 0.06 -15.18
N ILE A 194 2.83 0.17 -16.20
CA ILE A 194 3.25 0.44 -17.58
C ILE A 194 2.45 1.63 -18.12
N TRP A 195 3.15 2.59 -18.69
CA TRP A 195 2.60 3.68 -19.50
C TRP A 195 3.07 3.48 -20.94
N ASN A 196 2.14 3.51 -21.88
CA ASN A 196 2.43 3.30 -23.28
C ASN A 196 3.01 4.57 -23.93
N ILE A 197 3.79 4.39 -24.99
CA ILE A 197 4.23 5.46 -25.89
C ILE A 197 3.06 6.33 -26.37
N GLY A 198 3.30 7.63 -26.57
CA GLY A 198 2.33 8.61 -27.04
C GLY A 198 1.34 9.12 -25.98
N LYS A 199 1.47 8.67 -24.73
CA LYS A 199 0.61 9.12 -23.62
C LYS A 199 1.14 10.41 -22.99
N PRO A 200 0.27 11.37 -22.63
CA PRO A 200 0.66 12.44 -21.73
C PRO A 200 0.96 11.86 -20.35
N ILE A 201 2.14 12.16 -19.83
CA ILE A 201 2.51 11.89 -18.45
C ILE A 201 2.86 13.19 -17.73
N HIS A 202 2.70 13.14 -16.43
CA HIS A 202 2.88 14.27 -15.53
C HIS A 202 3.91 13.86 -14.48
N ARG A 203 4.90 14.70 -14.19
CA ARG A 203 5.91 14.39 -13.18
C ARG A 203 6.27 15.58 -12.32
N LEU A 204 6.71 15.28 -11.10
CA LEU A 204 7.47 16.19 -10.27
C LEU A 204 8.96 15.89 -10.42
N VAL A 205 9.76 16.94 -10.55
CA VAL A 205 11.22 16.88 -10.50
C VAL A 205 11.67 17.59 -9.24
N ALA A 206 12.39 16.86 -8.38
CA ALA A 206 12.91 17.36 -7.13
C ALA A 206 14.18 18.22 -7.34
N PRO A 207 14.57 19.08 -6.37
CA PRO A 207 15.76 19.92 -6.50
C PRO A 207 17.08 19.14 -6.71
N ASN A 208 17.15 17.89 -6.27
CA ASN A 208 18.29 16.98 -6.47
C ASN A 208 18.29 16.26 -7.84
N GLY A 209 17.29 16.51 -8.69
CA GLY A 209 17.11 15.86 -9.99
C GLY A 209 16.29 14.57 -9.97
N ASP A 210 15.88 14.05 -8.81
CA ASP A 210 15.00 12.88 -8.72
C ASP A 210 13.64 13.15 -9.40
N ARG A 211 13.09 12.14 -10.07
CA ARG A 211 11.86 12.27 -10.85
C ARG A 211 10.78 11.33 -10.37
N TYR A 212 9.57 11.87 -10.22
CA TYR A 212 8.41 11.14 -9.70
C TYR A 212 7.26 11.33 -10.68
N ILE A 213 6.81 10.26 -11.33
CA ILE A 213 5.68 10.30 -12.28
C ILE A 213 4.36 10.12 -11.54
N MET A 214 3.35 10.89 -11.91
CA MET A 214 2.01 10.79 -11.36
C MET A 214 1.39 9.47 -11.82
N TYR A 215 1.02 8.61 -10.88
CA TYR A 215 0.34 7.35 -11.16
C TYR A 215 -1.12 7.33 -10.70
N GLY A 216 -1.55 8.34 -9.93
CA GLY A 216 -2.96 8.59 -9.71
C GLY A 216 -3.26 10.00 -9.21
N TYR A 217 -4.42 10.55 -9.59
CA TYR A 217 -4.88 11.88 -9.20
C TYR A 217 -6.16 11.81 -8.36
N THR A 218 -6.47 12.87 -7.61
CA THR A 218 -7.68 12.97 -6.78
C THR A 218 -8.35 14.34 -6.88
N THR A 219 -9.67 14.37 -6.76
CA THR A 219 -10.48 15.59 -6.67
C THR A 219 -10.73 16.01 -5.22
N ARG A 220 -9.95 15.48 -4.24
CA ARG A 220 -10.12 15.83 -2.83
C ARG A 220 -9.88 17.32 -2.58
N VAL A 221 -8.73 17.85 -3.01
CA VAL A 221 -8.35 19.25 -2.80
C VAL A 221 -8.83 20.12 -3.97
N ILE A 222 -8.46 19.76 -5.20
CA ILE A 222 -8.84 20.49 -6.43
C ILE A 222 -10.08 19.80 -7.04
N LYS A 223 -11.27 20.36 -6.80
CA LYS A 223 -12.55 19.70 -7.18
C LYS A 223 -12.73 19.53 -8.69
N GLN A 224 -12.18 20.45 -9.47
CA GLN A 224 -12.25 20.51 -10.93
C GLN A 224 -11.14 19.73 -11.65
N LEU A 225 -10.32 18.97 -10.92
CA LEU A 225 -9.22 18.21 -11.51
C LEU A 225 -9.75 17.03 -12.34
N THR A 226 -9.28 16.92 -13.57
CA THR A 226 -9.64 15.86 -14.51
C THR A 226 -8.39 15.38 -15.23
N GLN A 227 -8.40 14.15 -15.76
CA GLN A 227 -7.27 13.64 -16.53
C GLN A 227 -6.88 14.55 -17.72
N ALA A 228 -7.84 15.29 -18.29
CA ALA A 228 -7.59 16.21 -19.42
C ALA A 228 -6.83 17.49 -19.02
N ASN A 229 -7.04 18.01 -17.80
CA ASN A 229 -6.43 19.28 -17.35
C ASN A 229 -5.21 19.08 -16.43
N LEU A 230 -4.72 17.85 -16.23
CA LEU A 230 -3.51 17.58 -15.46
C LEU A 230 -2.28 18.34 -16.00
N ALA A 231 -2.20 18.60 -17.31
CA ALA A 231 -1.11 19.39 -17.89
C ALA A 231 -1.03 20.82 -17.31
N GLU A 232 -2.17 21.39 -16.92
CA GLU A 232 -2.32 22.75 -16.40
C GLU A 232 -2.13 22.82 -14.87
N MET A 233 -1.88 21.70 -14.20
CA MET A 233 -1.84 21.65 -12.74
C MET A 233 -0.60 22.34 -12.13
N GLY A 234 0.47 22.54 -12.90
CA GLY A 234 1.74 23.08 -12.42
C GLY A 234 1.62 24.39 -11.62
N PRO A 235 0.92 25.42 -12.13
CA PRO A 235 0.64 26.67 -11.39
C PRO A 235 -0.29 26.53 -10.18
N LEU A 236 -1.09 25.45 -10.08
CA LEU A 236 -2.04 25.23 -8.97
C LEU A 236 -1.37 24.62 -7.73
N LEU A 237 -0.18 24.03 -7.87
CA LEU A 237 0.55 23.36 -6.79
C LEU A 237 1.46 24.31 -5.99
N ASN A 238 1.33 24.32 -4.66
CA ASN A 238 2.20 25.06 -3.73
C ASN A 238 3.51 24.28 -3.47
N LYS A 239 4.28 24.13 -4.55
CA LYS A 239 5.57 23.41 -4.57
C LYS A 239 6.62 24.13 -3.71
N PRO A 240 7.42 23.42 -2.90
CA PRO A 240 8.61 23.98 -2.27
C PRO A 240 9.64 24.44 -3.30
N GLU A 241 10.59 25.27 -2.86
CA GLU A 241 11.65 25.79 -3.72
C GLU A 241 12.41 24.68 -4.47
N GLY A 242 12.73 24.95 -5.75
CA GLY A 242 13.44 24.04 -6.64
C GLY A 242 12.61 22.89 -7.23
N TRP A 243 11.42 22.58 -6.69
CA TRP A 243 10.55 21.57 -7.28
C TRP A 243 9.88 22.07 -8.57
N LYS A 244 9.93 21.25 -9.62
CA LYS A 244 9.27 21.52 -10.91
C LYS A 244 8.14 20.54 -11.15
N TYR A 245 7.10 21.01 -11.83
CA TYR A 245 6.07 20.17 -12.42
C TYR A 245 6.23 20.18 -13.93
N GLU A 246 6.26 19.00 -14.55
CA GLU A 246 6.48 18.82 -15.98
C GLU A 246 5.38 17.94 -16.56
N SER A 247 4.97 18.21 -17.80
CA SER A 247 3.98 17.43 -18.54
C SER A 247 4.46 17.27 -19.98
N PHE A 248 4.52 16.04 -20.46
CA PHE A 248 5.07 15.71 -21.78
C PHE A 248 4.48 14.40 -22.32
N LEU A 249 4.62 14.16 -23.63
CA LEU A 249 4.26 12.90 -24.26
C LEU A 249 5.42 11.90 -24.13
N LEU A 250 5.12 10.66 -23.76
CA LEU A 250 6.11 9.58 -23.79
C LEU A 250 6.55 9.25 -25.23
N ASP A 251 7.87 9.27 -25.45
CA ASP A 251 8.54 8.83 -26.68
C ASP A 251 8.87 7.33 -26.68
N LYS A 252 8.83 6.69 -25.50
CA LYS A 252 9.02 5.25 -25.28
C LYS A 252 8.05 4.73 -24.22
N THR A 253 7.74 3.43 -24.27
CA THR A 253 6.97 2.77 -23.20
C THR A 253 7.77 2.80 -21.90
N LEU A 254 7.18 3.38 -20.84
CA LEU A 254 7.76 3.39 -19.51
C LEU A 254 7.24 2.20 -18.71
N THR A 255 8.14 1.50 -18.01
CA THR A 255 7.77 0.44 -17.06
C THR A 255 8.45 0.67 -15.72
N ILE A 256 7.66 0.90 -14.67
CA ILE A 256 8.16 0.97 -13.29
C ILE A 256 7.79 -0.35 -12.62
N LYS A 257 8.79 -1.10 -12.14
CA LYS A 257 8.59 -2.38 -11.47
C LYS A 257 9.55 -2.59 -10.31
N THR A 258 9.06 -3.27 -9.29
CA THR A 258 9.85 -3.79 -8.18
C THR A 258 10.36 -5.19 -8.47
N THR A 259 11.54 -5.53 -7.95
CA THR A 259 12.21 -6.81 -8.20
C THR A 259 12.85 -7.38 -6.92
N PRO A 260 13.23 -8.66 -6.90
CA PRO A 260 14.09 -9.19 -5.85
C PRO A 260 15.39 -8.39 -5.68
N SER A 261 15.99 -7.91 -6.78
CA SER A 261 17.25 -7.14 -6.76
C SER A 261 17.11 -5.79 -6.05
N ASN A 262 15.99 -5.08 -6.20
CA ASN A 262 15.73 -3.85 -5.43
C ASN A 262 15.05 -4.12 -4.07
N ARG A 263 14.97 -5.39 -3.62
CA ARG A 263 14.29 -5.84 -2.38
C ARG A 263 12.82 -5.43 -2.32
N PHE A 264 12.18 -5.40 -3.49
CA PHE A 264 10.81 -4.95 -3.71
C PHE A 264 10.53 -3.53 -3.20
N LYS A 265 11.48 -2.62 -3.34
CA LYS A 265 11.38 -1.22 -2.90
C LYS A 265 11.14 -0.27 -4.07
N VAL A 266 10.33 0.75 -3.84
CA VAL A 266 10.22 1.95 -4.68
C VAL A 266 9.79 3.14 -3.81
N ASP A 267 10.21 4.35 -4.19
CA ASP A 267 9.84 5.57 -3.48
C ASP A 267 8.56 6.16 -4.04
N PHE A 268 7.67 6.58 -3.15
CA PHE A 268 6.40 7.22 -3.45
C PHE A 268 6.37 8.64 -2.87
N LEU A 269 5.50 9.49 -3.41
CA LEU A 269 5.42 10.90 -3.09
C LEU A 269 3.97 11.40 -3.20
N PHE A 270 3.58 12.33 -2.33
CA PHE A 270 2.34 13.10 -2.43
C PHE A 270 2.65 14.56 -2.81
N ASP A 271 1.79 15.22 -3.58
CA ASP A 271 1.76 16.69 -3.69
C ASP A 271 0.75 17.31 -2.71
N ASP A 272 0.63 18.64 -2.71
CA ASP A 272 -0.31 19.37 -1.85
C ASP A 272 -1.79 19.25 -2.27
N ALA A 273 -2.06 18.76 -3.48
CA ALA A 273 -3.39 18.35 -3.93
C ALA A 273 -3.74 16.90 -3.56
N ASN A 274 -2.83 16.19 -2.87
CA ASN A 274 -2.87 14.76 -2.53
C ASN A 274 -2.85 13.79 -3.73
N ASN A 275 -2.35 14.21 -4.89
CA ASN A 275 -2.05 13.30 -5.99
C ASN A 275 -0.87 12.39 -5.65
N LEU A 276 -0.83 11.23 -6.30
CA LEU A 276 0.14 10.17 -6.04
C LEU A 276 1.19 10.10 -7.13
N TYR A 277 2.45 10.17 -6.72
CA TYR A 277 3.60 10.05 -7.59
C TYR A 277 4.51 8.90 -7.15
N ILE A 278 5.20 8.32 -8.13
CA ILE A 278 6.12 7.19 -7.94
C ILE A 278 7.46 7.50 -8.60
N LYS A 279 8.56 7.24 -7.90
CA LYS A 279 9.91 7.46 -8.40
C LYS A 279 10.18 6.59 -9.63
N HIS A 280 10.80 7.18 -10.64
CA HIS A 280 11.27 6.45 -11.81
C HIS A 280 12.69 6.89 -12.17
N ASP A 281 13.42 5.95 -12.77
CA ASP A 281 14.65 6.23 -13.50
C ASP A 281 14.28 6.43 -14.99
N ASP A 282 15.14 7.12 -15.75
CA ASP A 282 14.95 7.38 -17.20
C ASP A 282 15.32 6.18 -18.09
#